data_AF-A0A7J4PSH4-F1
#
_entry.id   AF-A0A7J4PSH4-F1
#
_cell.length_a   1.000
_cell.length_b   1.000
_cell.length_c   1.000
_cell.angle_alpha   90.00
_cell.angle_beta   90.00
_cell.angle_gamma   90.00
#
_symmetry.space_group_name_H-M   'P 1'
#
loop_
_entity.id
_entity.type
_entity.pdbx_description
1 polymer ?
#
loop_
_entity_poly.entity_id
_entity_poly.type
_entity_poly.pdbx_seq_one_letter_code
_entity_poly.pdbx_strand_id
1 'polypeptide(L)'
;MVKLKRGKGGGWKENFWVGIIVIIITGLLVFLLSQAYTEQKENERIKSQIESSLLTADSRLDSGQYEDAINLYEALLNKISSKEFPYEYAWAQNNVGVAYCNLALIKDKEKHLKNAIQAYDEALKISTVERYPVNYATTQNNLGNAYRNLAEVRDKEANLKSAIEAYDQALKIRTVERYPVDYAGTQNNLGTAYSTLAEVRDKEANLKSAIEAYDQALKIRTVERYPVDYAMTQNNLGTAYSTLAEVRDKEANLKSAIEAYDEALKIYTEEEYPILNQIVKSNLELALSQNQQ
;
A
#
# COMPACT_ATOMS: atom_id res chain seq x y z
N MET A 1 22.52 -98.25 -3.81
CA MET A 1 21.48 -97.22 -3.53
C MET A 1 22.16 -95.92 -3.11
N VAL A 2 22.33 -94.95 -4.02
CA VAL A 2 22.49 -93.54 -3.65
C VAL A 2 21.80 -92.71 -4.74
N LYS A 3 20.60 -92.19 -4.45
CA LYS A 3 19.89 -91.23 -5.30
C LYS A 3 20.52 -89.86 -5.07
N LEU A 4 21.31 -89.37 -6.04
CA LEU A 4 21.73 -87.97 -6.07
C LEU A 4 20.53 -87.10 -6.46
N LYS A 5 20.01 -86.33 -5.49
CA LYS A 5 19.01 -85.26 -5.72
C LYS A 5 19.67 -84.15 -6.54
N ARG A 6 19.17 -83.90 -7.76
CA ARG A 6 19.46 -82.69 -8.53
C ARG A 6 18.96 -81.46 -7.75
N GLY A 7 19.89 -80.62 -7.29
CA GLY A 7 19.58 -79.30 -6.75
C GLY A 7 19.03 -78.39 -7.84
N LYS A 8 17.97 -77.64 -7.52
CA LYS A 8 17.33 -76.65 -8.41
C LYS A 8 18.30 -75.48 -8.67
N GLY A 9 19.02 -75.52 -9.79
CA GLY A 9 19.88 -74.43 -10.26
C GLY A 9 19.12 -73.31 -10.98
N GLY A 10 18.12 -72.69 -10.32
CA GLY A 10 17.28 -71.64 -10.91
C GLY A 10 17.58 -70.21 -10.46
N GLY A 11 18.13 -70.00 -9.25
CA GLY A 11 18.18 -68.68 -8.62
C GLY A 11 19.24 -67.70 -9.15
N TRP A 12 20.28 -68.16 -9.85
CA TRP A 12 21.38 -67.27 -10.26
C TRP A 12 20.99 -66.30 -11.38
N LYS A 13 20.13 -66.73 -12.31
CA LYS A 13 19.65 -65.86 -13.40
C LYS A 13 18.63 -64.85 -12.90
N GLU A 14 17.74 -65.23 -11.98
CA GLU A 14 16.78 -64.32 -11.36
C GLU A 14 17.50 -63.24 -10.54
N ASN A 15 18.48 -63.62 -9.72
CA ASN A 15 19.27 -62.66 -8.92
C ASN A 15 20.09 -61.70 -9.79
N PHE A 16 20.55 -62.13 -10.97
CA PHE A 16 21.29 -61.28 -11.91
C PHE A 16 20.41 -60.19 -12.54
N TRP A 17 19.21 -60.54 -13.00
CA TRP A 17 18.27 -59.55 -13.56
C TRP A 17 17.73 -58.59 -12.49
N VAL A 18 17.49 -59.09 -11.27
CA VAL A 18 17.15 -58.22 -10.13
C VAL A 18 18.27 -57.23 -9.84
N GLY A 19 19.54 -57.66 -9.86
CA GLY A 19 20.69 -56.77 -9.69
C GLY A 19 20.78 -55.68 -10.76
N ILE A 20 20.54 -56.01 -12.03
CA ILE A 20 20.51 -55.03 -13.13
C ILE A 20 19.38 -54.02 -12.94
N ILE A 21 18.18 -54.49 -12.60
CA ILE A 21 17.02 -53.61 -12.35
C ILE A 21 17.31 -52.65 -11.19
N VAL A 22 17.90 -53.14 -10.10
CA VAL A 22 18.30 -52.29 -8.95
C VAL A 22 19.31 -51.22 -9.39
N ILE A 23 20.32 -51.57 -10.18
CA ILE A 23 21.33 -50.60 -10.68
C ILE A 23 20.69 -49.54 -11.57
N ILE A 24 19.76 -49.93 -12.46
CA ILE A 24 19.06 -48.99 -13.33
C ILE A 24 18.19 -48.03 -12.51
N ILE A 25 17.45 -48.56 -11.53
CA ILE A 25 16.58 -47.75 -10.67
C ILE A 25 17.40 -46.80 -9.81
N THR A 26 18.49 -47.26 -9.20
CA THR A 26 19.35 -46.38 -8.38
C THR A 26 20.07 -45.34 -9.23
N GLY A 27 20.55 -45.70 -10.42
CA GLY A 27 21.14 -44.77 -11.37
C GLY A 27 20.16 -43.67 -11.82
N LEU A 28 18.93 -44.07 -12.18
CA LEU A 28 17.87 -43.13 -12.56
C LEU A 28 17.48 -42.22 -11.37
N LEU A 29 17.38 -42.77 -10.17
CA LEU A 29 17.08 -41.99 -8.96
C LEU A 29 18.17 -40.95 -8.68
N VAL A 30 19.45 -41.34 -8.73
CA VAL A 30 20.57 -40.41 -8.51
C VAL A 30 20.59 -39.31 -9.58
N PHE A 31 20.31 -39.65 -10.85
CA PHE A 31 20.21 -38.66 -11.91
C PHE A 31 19.07 -37.65 -11.67
N LEU A 32 17.87 -38.14 -11.34
CA LEU A 32 16.71 -37.27 -11.04
C LEU A 32 16.95 -36.39 -9.81
N LEU A 33 17.57 -36.93 -8.75
CA LEU A 33 17.95 -36.15 -7.57
C LEU A 33 19.01 -35.08 -7.89
N SER A 34 19.99 -35.40 -8.74
CA SER A 34 20.98 -34.43 -9.19
C SER A 34 20.34 -33.31 -9.99
N GLN A 35 19.40 -33.63 -10.89
CA GLN A 35 18.69 -32.62 -11.69
C GLN A 35 17.84 -31.71 -10.80
N ALA A 36 17.04 -32.29 -9.89
CA ALA A 36 16.22 -31.54 -8.94
C ALA A 36 17.07 -30.63 -8.03
N TYR A 37 18.24 -31.11 -7.58
CA TYR A 37 19.17 -30.32 -6.79
C TYR A 37 19.75 -29.13 -7.58
N THR A 38 20.11 -29.32 -8.84
CA THR A 38 20.61 -28.23 -9.70
C THR A 38 19.53 -27.19 -9.96
N GLU A 39 18.30 -27.61 -10.29
CA GLU A 39 17.15 -26.72 -10.48
C GLU A 39 16.83 -25.91 -9.22
N GLN A 40 16.86 -26.55 -8.04
CA GLN A 40 16.66 -25.86 -6.77
C GLN A 40 17.72 -24.78 -6.54
N LYS A 41 19.00 -25.11 -6.75
CA LYS A 41 20.11 -24.15 -6.55
C LYS A 41 20.04 -22.96 -7.52
N GLU A 42 19.61 -23.21 -8.76
CA GLU A 42 19.41 -22.15 -9.73
C GLU A 42 18.23 -21.23 -9.35
N ASN A 43 17.13 -21.79 -8.87
CA ASN A 43 15.99 -21.02 -8.36
C ASN A 43 16.37 -20.13 -7.16
N GLU A 44 17.15 -20.65 -6.21
CA GLU A 44 17.65 -19.87 -5.07
C GLU A 44 18.54 -18.71 -5.53
N ARG A 45 19.39 -18.96 -6.54
CA ARG A 45 20.25 -17.91 -7.12
C ARG A 45 19.43 -16.82 -7.81
N ILE A 46 18.43 -17.20 -8.60
CA ILE A 46 17.53 -16.24 -9.28
C ILE A 46 16.80 -15.40 -8.23
N LYS A 47 16.25 -16.03 -7.19
CA LYS A 47 15.55 -15.32 -6.12
C LYS A 47 16.46 -14.31 -5.41
N SER A 48 17.68 -14.70 -5.07
CA SER A 48 18.66 -13.79 -4.46
C SER A 48 19.01 -12.60 -5.36
N GLN A 49 19.09 -12.80 -6.68
CA GLN A 49 19.32 -11.70 -7.64
C GLN A 49 18.13 -10.75 -7.73
N ILE A 50 16.90 -11.27 -7.67
CA ILE A 50 15.67 -10.47 -7.64
C ILE A 50 15.64 -9.62 -6.37
N GLU A 51 15.85 -10.23 -5.20
CA GLU A 51 15.89 -9.54 -3.91
C GLU A 51 16.96 -8.44 -3.89
N SER A 52 18.15 -8.71 -4.42
CA SER A 52 19.21 -7.70 -4.54
C SER A 52 18.83 -6.55 -5.48
N SER A 53 18.11 -6.83 -6.56
CA SER A 53 17.65 -5.82 -7.51
C SER A 53 16.57 -4.93 -6.91
N LEU A 54 15.61 -5.54 -6.19
CA LEU A 54 14.58 -4.83 -5.44
C LEU A 54 15.21 -3.92 -4.39
N LEU A 55 16.11 -4.44 -3.56
CA LEU A 55 16.78 -3.65 -2.53
C LEU A 55 17.51 -2.43 -3.10
N THR A 56 18.14 -2.58 -4.26
CA THR A 56 18.82 -1.47 -4.94
C THR A 56 17.82 -0.43 -5.44
N ALA A 57 16.70 -0.87 -6.02
CA ALA A 57 15.64 0.02 -6.49
C ALA A 57 14.92 0.74 -5.34
N ASP A 58 14.61 0.02 -4.25
CA ASP A 58 14.05 0.56 -3.00
C ASP A 58 15.00 1.63 -2.43
N SER A 59 16.30 1.36 -2.36
CA SER A 59 17.29 2.33 -1.88
C SER A 59 17.35 3.60 -2.74
N ARG A 60 17.20 3.50 -4.07
CA ARG A 60 17.12 4.67 -4.95
C ARG A 60 15.84 5.47 -4.72
N LEU A 61 14.71 4.77 -4.54
CA LEU A 61 13.43 5.37 -4.22
C LEU A 61 13.51 6.17 -2.91
N ASP A 62 14.04 5.56 -1.86
CA ASP A 62 14.21 6.19 -0.53
C ASP A 62 15.18 7.38 -0.58
N SER A 63 16.16 7.34 -1.47
CA SER A 63 17.12 8.45 -1.68
C SER A 63 16.58 9.57 -2.56
N GLY A 64 15.32 9.52 -2.98
CA GLY A 64 14.70 10.52 -3.86
C GLY A 64 15.12 10.44 -5.33
N GLN A 65 15.84 9.39 -5.73
CA GLN A 65 16.32 9.19 -7.10
C GLN A 65 15.26 8.42 -7.90
N TYR A 66 14.12 9.07 -8.11
CA TYR A 66 12.90 8.42 -8.58
C TYR A 66 13.02 7.87 -10.01
N GLU A 67 13.64 8.58 -10.95
CA GLU A 67 13.87 8.05 -12.30
C GLU A 67 14.76 6.80 -12.29
N ASP A 68 15.82 6.81 -11.48
CA ASP A 68 16.73 5.66 -11.35
C ASP A 68 16.01 4.46 -10.73
N ALA A 69 15.19 4.71 -9.70
CA ALA A 69 14.36 3.67 -9.08
C ALA A 69 13.41 3.04 -10.10
N ILE A 70 12.69 3.86 -10.89
CA ILE A 70 11.79 3.37 -11.96
C ILE A 70 12.56 2.53 -12.95
N ASN A 71 13.71 3.01 -13.45
CA ASN A 71 14.53 2.26 -14.41
C ASN A 71 14.95 0.89 -13.85
N LEU A 72 15.31 0.81 -12.57
CA LEU A 72 15.70 -0.45 -11.92
C LEU A 72 14.50 -1.40 -11.74
N TYR A 73 13.35 -0.89 -11.31
CA TYR A 73 12.15 -1.72 -11.21
C TYR A 73 11.68 -2.22 -12.57
N GLU A 74 11.65 -1.36 -13.60
CA GLU A 74 11.26 -1.75 -14.96
C GLU A 74 12.25 -2.78 -15.53
N ALA A 75 13.55 -2.61 -15.29
CA ALA A 75 14.56 -3.60 -15.67
C ALA A 75 14.36 -4.95 -14.97
N LEU A 76 13.89 -4.95 -13.71
CA LEU A 76 13.53 -6.17 -12.99
C LEU A 76 12.24 -6.79 -13.57
N LEU A 77 11.20 -5.99 -13.76
CA LEU A 77 9.90 -6.42 -14.29
C LEU A 77 10.00 -7.01 -15.70
N ASN A 78 11.02 -6.63 -16.48
CA ASN A 78 11.32 -7.25 -17.78
C ASN A 78 12.00 -8.63 -17.67
N LYS A 79 12.52 -9.00 -16.50
CA LYS A 79 13.21 -10.27 -16.24
C LYS A 79 12.36 -11.27 -15.46
N ILE A 80 11.37 -10.79 -14.70
CA ILE A 80 10.48 -11.62 -13.89
C ILE A 80 9.07 -11.64 -14.48
N SER A 81 8.32 -12.71 -14.24
CA SER A 81 6.90 -12.79 -14.62
C SER A 81 6.00 -12.80 -13.39
N SER A 82 4.79 -12.25 -13.53
CA SER A 82 3.77 -12.27 -12.48
C SER A 82 3.28 -13.68 -12.12
N LYS A 83 3.58 -14.68 -12.96
CA LYS A 83 3.26 -16.10 -12.70
C LYS A 83 4.30 -16.77 -11.81
N GLU A 84 5.57 -16.51 -12.07
CA GLU A 84 6.70 -17.15 -11.37
C GLU A 84 7.08 -16.41 -10.09
N PHE A 85 7.10 -15.08 -10.14
CA PHE A 85 7.47 -14.19 -9.02
C PHE A 85 6.35 -13.19 -8.71
N PRO A 86 5.16 -13.69 -8.34
CA PRO A 86 3.96 -12.88 -8.17
C PRO A 86 4.10 -11.79 -7.10
N TYR A 87 4.75 -12.12 -5.98
CA TYR A 87 4.94 -11.16 -4.88
C TYR A 87 5.88 -10.03 -5.30
N GLU A 88 7.04 -10.39 -5.84
CA GLU A 88 8.09 -9.46 -6.26
C GLU A 88 7.63 -8.60 -7.44
N TYR A 89 6.86 -9.17 -8.36
CA TYR A 89 6.23 -8.43 -9.46
C TYR A 89 5.25 -7.37 -8.94
N ALA A 90 4.34 -7.75 -8.03
CA ALA A 90 3.37 -6.81 -7.46
C ALA A 90 4.05 -5.73 -6.60
N TRP A 91 5.07 -6.11 -5.83
CA TRP A 91 5.89 -5.18 -5.04
C TRP A 91 6.58 -4.14 -5.92
N ALA A 92 7.29 -4.59 -6.97
CA ALA A 92 7.96 -3.70 -7.90
C ALA A 92 6.97 -2.76 -8.60
N GLN A 93 5.82 -3.26 -9.07
CA GLN A 93 4.78 -2.44 -9.67
C GLN A 93 4.23 -1.38 -8.70
N ASN A 94 3.96 -1.76 -7.44
CA ASN A 94 3.55 -0.79 -6.43
C ASN A 94 4.61 0.31 -6.25
N ASN A 95 5.89 -0.04 -6.17
CA ASN A 95 6.95 0.94 -5.93
C ASN A 95 7.29 1.78 -7.17
N VAL A 96 7.07 1.26 -8.39
CA VAL A 96 7.02 2.08 -9.60
C VAL A 96 5.93 3.15 -9.47
N GLY A 97 4.75 2.76 -8.99
CA GLY A 97 3.66 3.70 -8.70
C GLY A 97 4.06 4.78 -7.69
N VAL A 98 4.73 4.40 -6.59
CA VAL A 98 5.21 5.35 -5.58
C VAL A 98 6.22 6.32 -6.17
N ALA A 99 7.19 5.83 -6.95
CA ALA A 99 8.19 6.66 -7.61
C ALA A 99 7.56 7.67 -8.58
N TYR A 100 6.57 7.23 -9.38
CA TYR A 100 5.82 8.13 -10.26
C TYR A 100 4.98 9.16 -9.49
N CYS A 101 4.34 8.79 -8.38
CA CYS A 101 3.65 9.76 -7.51
C CYS A 101 4.61 10.83 -6.98
N ASN A 102 5.83 10.44 -6.59
CA ASN A 102 6.84 11.39 -6.12
C ASN A 102 7.37 12.28 -7.25
N LEU A 103 7.58 11.75 -8.46
CA LEU A 103 7.93 12.56 -9.63
C LEU A 103 6.83 13.58 -9.99
N ALA A 104 5.56 13.22 -9.79
CA ALA A 104 4.44 14.13 -10.04
C ALA A 104 4.43 15.37 -9.14
N LEU A 105 5.12 15.32 -7.99
CA LEU A 105 5.34 16.49 -7.12
C LEU A 105 6.40 17.44 -7.68
N ILE A 106 7.25 16.97 -8.61
CA ILE A 106 8.41 17.69 -9.15
C ILE A 106 8.12 18.20 -10.56
N LYS A 107 7.56 17.37 -11.44
CA LYS A 107 7.32 17.68 -12.86
C LYS A 107 6.19 16.85 -13.44
N ASP A 108 5.69 17.24 -14.61
CA ASP A 108 4.76 16.46 -15.45
C ASP A 108 3.62 15.79 -14.66
N LYS A 109 3.01 16.52 -13.71
CA LYS A 109 2.09 15.98 -12.67
C LYS A 109 1.03 15.04 -13.24
N GLU A 110 0.29 15.45 -14.26
CA GLU A 110 -0.76 14.62 -14.86
C GLU A 110 -0.21 13.31 -15.44
N LYS A 111 0.89 13.39 -16.20
CA LYS A 111 1.50 12.23 -16.87
C LYS A 111 2.00 11.23 -15.84
N HIS A 112 2.73 11.70 -14.83
CA HIS A 112 3.27 10.81 -13.81
C HIS A 112 2.19 10.22 -12.90
N LEU A 113 1.12 10.96 -12.57
CA LEU A 113 -0.02 10.37 -11.84
C LEU A 113 -0.73 9.28 -12.64
N LYS A 114 -0.89 9.45 -13.96
CA LYS A 114 -1.45 8.40 -14.83
C LYS A 114 -0.57 7.16 -14.88
N ASN A 115 0.76 7.33 -14.98
CA ASN A 115 1.69 6.21 -14.92
C ASN A 115 1.65 5.51 -13.55
N ALA A 116 1.52 6.26 -12.46
CA ALA A 116 1.39 5.70 -11.12
C ALA A 116 0.13 4.84 -10.97
N ILE A 117 -1.03 5.37 -11.40
CA ILE A 117 -2.30 4.63 -11.43
C ILE A 117 -2.16 3.33 -12.22
N GLN A 118 -1.57 3.38 -13.41
CA GLN A 118 -1.35 2.17 -14.22
C GLN A 118 -0.49 1.13 -13.48
N ALA A 119 0.59 1.55 -12.83
CA ALA A 119 1.45 0.64 -12.09
C ALA A 119 0.74 0.01 -10.88
N TYR A 120 -0.07 0.79 -10.14
CA TYR A 120 -0.91 0.25 -9.07
C TYR A 120 -1.96 -0.72 -9.58
N ASP A 121 -2.60 -0.45 -10.72
CA ASP A 121 -3.56 -1.37 -11.34
C ASP A 121 -2.87 -2.70 -11.73
N GLU A 122 -1.65 -2.67 -12.26
CA GLU A 122 -0.88 -3.90 -12.52
C GLU A 122 -0.54 -4.68 -11.24
N ALA A 123 -0.19 -3.99 -10.15
CA ALA A 123 0.03 -4.63 -8.86
C ALA A 123 -1.26 -5.28 -8.31
N LEU A 124 -2.40 -4.60 -8.43
CA LEU A 124 -3.72 -5.08 -7.95
C LEU A 124 -4.29 -6.25 -8.75
N LYS A 125 -3.78 -6.54 -9.94
CA LYS A 125 -4.10 -7.81 -10.64
C LYS A 125 -3.55 -9.03 -9.89
N ILE A 126 -2.52 -8.85 -9.07
CA ILE A 126 -1.81 -9.93 -8.37
C ILE A 126 -2.06 -9.88 -6.87
N SER A 127 -1.96 -8.70 -6.27
CA SER A 127 -2.34 -8.47 -4.87
C SER A 127 -3.85 -8.34 -4.79
N THR A 128 -4.51 -9.29 -4.11
CA THR A 128 -5.95 -9.29 -3.82
C THR A 128 -6.19 -9.42 -2.32
N VAL A 129 -7.45 -9.35 -1.89
CA VAL A 129 -7.84 -9.60 -0.49
C VAL A 129 -7.40 -11.01 -0.04
N GLU A 130 -7.50 -12.01 -0.92
CA GLU A 130 -7.14 -13.40 -0.64
C GLU A 130 -5.63 -13.64 -0.79
N ARG A 131 -4.96 -12.83 -1.61
CA ARG A 131 -3.56 -13.02 -1.99
C ARG A 131 -2.75 -11.76 -1.76
N TYR A 132 -1.88 -11.79 -0.74
CA TYR A 132 -1.12 -10.62 -0.28
C TYR A 132 -2.03 -9.47 0.20
N PRO A 133 -2.91 -9.71 1.19
CA PRO A 133 -3.88 -8.73 1.67
C PRO A 133 -3.25 -7.40 2.12
N VAL A 134 -2.07 -7.47 2.75
CA VAL A 134 -1.35 -6.26 3.21
C VAL A 134 -0.88 -5.43 2.02
N ASN A 135 -0.28 -6.06 1.01
CA ASN A 135 0.13 -5.39 -0.22
C ASN A 135 -1.09 -4.80 -0.95
N TYR A 136 -2.19 -5.56 -1.06
CA TYR A 136 -3.44 -5.06 -1.63
C TYR A 136 -3.90 -3.77 -0.95
N ALA A 137 -3.96 -3.75 0.38
CA ALA A 137 -4.39 -2.58 1.13
C ALA A 137 -3.46 -1.38 0.97
N THR A 138 -2.15 -1.63 0.96
CA THR A 138 -1.15 -0.57 0.72
C THR A 138 -1.27 0.01 -0.69
N THR A 139 -1.38 -0.84 -1.70
CA THR A 139 -1.55 -0.40 -3.09
C THR A 139 -2.87 0.33 -3.29
N GLN A 140 -3.97 -0.13 -2.70
CA GLN A 140 -5.25 0.56 -2.74
C GLN A 140 -5.19 1.96 -2.09
N ASN A 141 -4.57 2.10 -0.92
CA ASN A 141 -4.38 3.41 -0.31
C ASN A 141 -3.51 4.34 -1.18
N ASN A 142 -2.46 3.81 -1.80
CA ASN A 142 -1.58 4.58 -2.69
C ASN A 142 -2.30 4.99 -3.99
N LEU A 143 -3.12 4.10 -4.54
CA LEU A 143 -4.00 4.38 -5.67
C LEU A 143 -5.00 5.49 -5.34
N GLY A 144 -5.58 5.45 -4.14
CA GLY A 144 -6.46 6.51 -3.64
C GLY A 144 -5.76 7.87 -3.60
N ASN A 145 -4.53 7.91 -3.07
CA ASN A 145 -3.71 9.13 -3.07
C ASN A 145 -3.42 9.64 -4.49
N ALA A 146 -3.10 8.75 -5.43
CA ALA A 146 -2.82 9.12 -6.82
C ALA A 146 -4.06 9.72 -7.50
N TYR A 147 -5.24 9.12 -7.31
CA TYR A 147 -6.49 9.68 -7.82
C TYR A 147 -6.84 11.02 -7.17
N ARG A 148 -6.69 11.16 -5.85
CA ARG A 148 -6.92 12.44 -5.17
C ARG A 148 -6.02 13.54 -5.73
N ASN A 149 -4.73 13.25 -5.94
CA ASN A 149 -3.79 14.20 -6.53
C ASN A 149 -4.13 14.50 -8.02
N LEU A 150 -4.69 13.54 -8.75
CA LEU A 150 -5.13 13.75 -10.13
C LEU A 150 -6.41 14.60 -10.21
N ALA A 151 -7.27 14.52 -9.19
CA ALA A 151 -8.48 15.34 -9.07
C ALA A 151 -8.18 16.84 -9.00
N GLU A 152 -7.01 17.22 -8.48
CA GLU A 152 -6.52 18.61 -8.48
C GLU A 152 -6.15 19.11 -9.89
N VAL A 153 -5.92 18.18 -10.82
CA VAL A 153 -5.46 18.47 -12.18
C VAL A 153 -6.60 18.38 -13.19
N ARG A 154 -7.46 17.36 -13.07
CA ARG A 154 -8.55 17.08 -14.01
C ARG A 154 -9.63 16.20 -13.42
N ASP A 155 -10.80 16.20 -14.03
CA ASP A 155 -11.91 15.27 -13.77
C ASP A 155 -12.20 15.12 -12.25
N LYS A 156 -12.22 16.25 -11.52
CA LYS A 156 -12.18 16.33 -10.05
C LYS A 156 -13.16 15.37 -9.38
N GLU A 157 -14.44 15.40 -9.78
CA GLU A 157 -15.46 14.51 -9.19
C GLU A 157 -15.17 13.02 -9.43
N ALA A 158 -14.84 12.65 -10.66
CA ALA A 158 -14.62 11.26 -11.04
C ALA A 158 -13.40 10.68 -10.32
N ASN A 159 -12.31 11.44 -10.27
CA ASN A 159 -11.09 11.03 -9.58
C ASN A 159 -11.29 10.97 -8.05
N LEU A 160 -12.05 11.89 -7.44
CA LEU A 160 -12.35 11.79 -6.00
C LEU A 160 -13.19 10.55 -5.66
N LYS A 161 -14.14 10.17 -6.51
CA LYS A 161 -14.91 8.93 -6.34
C LYS A 161 -14.02 7.69 -6.43
N SER A 162 -13.11 7.64 -7.41
CA SER A 162 -12.13 6.56 -7.50
C SER A 162 -11.19 6.53 -6.29
N ALA A 163 -10.82 7.69 -5.75
CA ALA A 163 -9.99 7.77 -4.54
C ALA A 163 -10.71 7.18 -3.31
N ILE A 164 -11.97 7.58 -3.09
CA ILE A 164 -12.83 7.08 -2.01
C ILE A 164 -12.97 5.56 -2.10
N GLU A 165 -13.31 5.03 -3.28
CA GLU A 165 -13.42 3.58 -3.49
C GLU A 165 -12.12 2.85 -3.14
N ALA A 166 -10.97 3.36 -3.59
CA ALA A 166 -9.68 2.74 -3.29
C ALA A 166 -9.37 2.75 -1.78
N TYR A 167 -9.64 3.85 -1.07
CA TYR A 167 -9.48 3.88 0.39
C TYR A 167 -10.42 2.91 1.10
N ASP A 168 -11.68 2.81 0.69
CA ASP A 168 -12.65 1.85 1.25
C ASP A 168 -12.18 0.40 1.04
N GLN A 169 -11.61 0.08 -0.13
CA GLN A 169 -10.99 -1.23 -0.36
C GLN A 169 -9.80 -1.49 0.56
N ALA A 170 -8.96 -0.48 0.82
CA ALA A 170 -7.85 -0.61 1.77
C ALA A 170 -8.35 -0.86 3.21
N LEU A 171 -9.43 -0.20 3.62
CA LEU A 171 -10.04 -0.32 4.95
C LEU A 171 -10.72 -1.68 5.20
N LYS A 172 -10.96 -2.51 4.16
CA LYS A 172 -11.38 -3.90 4.34
C LYS A 172 -10.30 -4.77 5.02
N ILE A 173 -9.03 -4.39 4.84
CA ILE A 173 -7.89 -5.11 5.42
C ILE A 173 -7.33 -4.36 6.62
N ARG A 174 -7.15 -3.04 6.47
CA ARG A 174 -6.66 -2.15 7.52
C ARG A 174 -7.79 -1.92 8.51
N THR A 175 -7.70 -2.59 9.64
CA THR A 175 -8.67 -2.53 10.74
C THR A 175 -7.98 -2.03 11.99
N VAL A 176 -8.76 -1.51 12.95
CA VAL A 176 -8.24 -1.06 14.25
C VAL A 176 -7.44 -2.17 14.95
N GLU A 177 -7.89 -3.43 14.83
CA GLU A 177 -7.31 -4.56 15.56
C GLU A 177 -6.01 -5.07 14.95
N ARG A 178 -5.86 -5.00 13.61
CA ARG A 178 -4.70 -5.59 12.92
C ARG A 178 -3.67 -4.57 12.48
N TYR A 179 -4.11 -3.40 12.00
CA TYR A 179 -3.27 -2.37 11.41
C TYR A 179 -3.74 -0.98 11.86
N PRO A 180 -3.73 -0.68 13.17
CA PRO A 180 -4.33 0.54 13.72
C PRO A 180 -3.77 1.82 13.11
N VAL A 181 -2.44 1.88 12.91
CA VAL A 181 -1.76 3.07 12.36
C VAL A 181 -2.15 3.28 10.90
N ASP A 182 -2.07 2.23 10.09
CA ASP A 182 -2.45 2.29 8.68
C ASP A 182 -3.95 2.57 8.50
N TYR A 183 -4.80 2.02 9.37
CA TYR A 183 -6.23 2.32 9.43
C TYR A 183 -6.45 3.82 9.64
N ALA A 184 -5.81 4.41 10.65
CA ALA A 184 -5.95 5.84 10.93
C ALA A 184 -5.43 6.73 9.79
N GLY A 185 -4.30 6.36 9.19
CA GLY A 185 -3.79 7.06 8.00
C GLY A 185 -4.76 7.00 6.81
N THR A 186 -5.34 5.83 6.56
CA THR A 186 -6.30 5.63 5.47
C THR A 186 -7.61 6.39 5.74
N GLN A 187 -8.11 6.36 6.97
CA GLN A 187 -9.30 7.11 7.39
C GLN A 187 -9.11 8.62 7.25
N ASN A 188 -7.96 9.17 7.65
CA ASN A 188 -7.66 10.58 7.42
C ASN A 188 -7.61 10.92 5.92
N ASN A 189 -7.03 10.04 5.09
CA ASN A 189 -7.01 10.25 3.64
C ASN A 189 -8.41 10.21 3.01
N LEU A 190 -9.25 9.28 3.48
CA LEU A 190 -10.66 9.17 3.08
C LEU A 190 -11.43 10.43 3.47
N GLY A 191 -11.23 10.94 4.69
CA GLY A 191 -11.83 12.18 5.15
C GLY A 191 -11.46 13.37 4.26
N THR A 192 -10.19 13.47 3.86
CA THR A 192 -9.74 14.52 2.94
C THR A 192 -10.39 14.39 1.56
N ALA A 193 -10.52 13.18 1.02
CA ALA A 193 -11.21 12.98 -0.26
C ALA A 193 -12.69 13.39 -0.20
N TYR A 194 -13.39 13.04 0.88
CA TYR A 194 -14.77 13.48 1.10
C TYR A 194 -14.88 15.00 1.27
N SER A 195 -14.01 15.63 2.06
CA SER A 195 -13.98 17.10 2.21
C SER A 195 -13.80 17.80 0.87
N THR A 196 -12.87 17.33 0.04
CA THR A 196 -12.66 17.90 -1.30
C THR A 196 -13.84 17.62 -2.24
N LEU A 197 -14.53 16.48 -2.09
CA LEU A 197 -15.73 16.17 -2.88
C LEU A 197 -16.92 17.04 -2.48
N ALA A 198 -16.99 17.46 -1.22
CA ALA A 198 -18.02 18.38 -0.72
C ALA A 198 -17.99 19.76 -1.41
N GLU A 199 -16.81 20.20 -1.87
CA GLU A 199 -16.67 21.43 -2.69
C GLU A 199 -17.31 21.28 -4.08
N VAL A 200 -17.53 20.04 -4.53
CA VAL A 200 -18.02 19.72 -5.88
C VAL A 200 -19.50 19.35 -5.86
N ARG A 201 -19.94 18.54 -4.89
CA ARG A 201 -21.31 18.03 -4.78
C ARG A 201 -21.66 17.60 -3.37
N ASP A 202 -22.96 17.49 -3.10
CA ASP A 202 -23.52 16.91 -1.87
C ASP A 202 -22.81 17.41 -0.59
N LYS A 203 -22.56 18.74 -0.52
CA LYS A 203 -21.66 19.38 0.46
C LYS A 203 -21.89 18.89 1.89
N GLU A 204 -23.13 18.91 2.38
CA GLU A 204 -23.45 18.45 3.74
C GLU A 204 -23.13 16.97 3.95
N ALA A 205 -23.54 16.10 3.03
CA ALA A 205 -23.38 14.65 3.18
C ALA A 205 -21.89 14.26 3.16
N ASN A 206 -21.13 14.82 2.22
CA ASN A 206 -19.70 14.56 2.12
C ASN A 206 -18.93 15.13 3.32
N LEU A 207 -19.27 16.31 3.85
CA LEU A 207 -18.64 16.83 5.07
C LEU A 207 -18.91 15.95 6.29
N LYS A 208 -20.13 15.40 6.43
CA LYS A 208 -20.44 14.43 7.48
C LYS A 208 -19.61 13.15 7.36
N SER A 209 -19.46 12.62 6.15
CA SER A 209 -18.57 11.48 5.89
C SER A 209 -17.10 11.80 6.19
N ALA A 210 -16.65 13.02 5.89
CA ALA A 210 -15.30 13.45 6.21
C ALA A 210 -15.04 13.51 7.73
N ILE A 211 -15.95 14.14 8.46
CA ILE A 211 -15.92 14.23 9.93
C ILE A 211 -15.85 12.83 10.56
N GLU A 212 -16.73 11.92 10.17
CA GLU A 212 -16.73 10.55 10.67
C GLU A 212 -15.38 9.84 10.42
N ALA A 213 -14.81 9.98 9.22
CA ALA A 213 -13.52 9.38 8.89
C ALA A 213 -12.38 9.98 9.75
N TYR A 214 -12.35 11.30 9.95
CA TYR A 214 -11.38 11.93 10.85
C TYR A 214 -11.55 11.48 12.30
N ASP A 215 -12.78 11.37 12.81
CA ASP A 215 -13.05 10.85 14.15
C ASP A 215 -12.58 9.39 14.31
N GLN A 216 -12.75 8.55 13.27
CA GLN A 216 -12.19 7.20 13.27
C GLN A 216 -10.66 7.20 13.34
N ALA A 217 -9.99 8.13 12.66
CA ALA A 217 -8.53 8.26 12.72
C ALA A 217 -8.05 8.73 14.11
N LEU A 218 -8.78 9.65 14.75
CA LEU A 218 -8.48 10.20 16.09
C LEU A 218 -8.68 9.19 17.23
N LYS A 219 -9.38 8.08 17.00
CA LYS A 219 -9.40 6.96 17.97
C LYS A 219 -8.02 6.31 18.16
N ILE A 220 -7.14 6.43 17.17
CA ILE A 220 -5.80 5.83 17.17
C ILE A 220 -4.72 6.90 17.30
N ARG A 221 -4.86 8.00 16.56
CA ARG A 221 -3.96 9.14 16.62
C ARG A 221 -4.30 9.91 17.89
N THR A 222 -3.47 9.80 18.91
CA THR A 222 -3.59 10.57 20.15
C THR A 222 -2.35 11.41 20.35
N VAL A 223 -2.45 12.42 21.23
CA VAL A 223 -1.32 13.28 21.63
C VAL A 223 -0.11 12.45 22.10
N GLU A 224 -0.34 11.36 22.83
CA GLU A 224 0.73 10.57 23.46
C GLU A 224 1.46 9.64 22.49
N ARG A 225 0.78 9.15 21.44
CA ARG A 225 1.34 8.13 20.53
C ARG A 225 1.74 8.69 19.18
N TYR A 226 0.96 9.63 18.64
CA TYR A 226 1.12 10.18 17.30
C TYR A 226 0.79 11.68 17.29
N PRO A 227 1.52 12.52 18.05
CA PRO A 227 1.16 13.92 18.27
C PRO A 227 1.01 14.71 16.96
N VAL A 228 1.95 14.56 16.03
CA VAL A 228 1.95 15.31 14.76
C VAL A 228 0.78 14.89 13.86
N ASP A 229 0.53 13.58 13.75
CA ASP A 229 -0.61 13.05 12.98
C ASP A 229 -1.95 13.39 13.62
N TYR A 230 -2.01 13.42 14.96
CA TYR A 230 -3.17 13.87 15.72
C TYR A 230 -3.50 15.32 15.37
N ALA A 231 -2.53 16.23 15.46
CA ALA A 231 -2.73 17.63 15.15
C ALA A 231 -3.10 17.89 13.68
N MET A 232 -2.52 17.12 12.75
CA MET A 232 -2.92 17.19 11.33
C MET A 232 -4.40 16.79 11.16
N THR A 233 -4.80 15.69 11.80
CA THR A 233 -6.18 15.18 11.70
C THR A 233 -7.16 16.15 12.36
N GLN A 234 -6.79 16.74 13.50
CA GLN A 234 -7.58 17.76 14.18
C GLN A 234 -7.76 19.03 13.34
N ASN A 235 -6.70 19.52 12.68
CA ASN A 235 -6.83 20.66 11.77
C ASN A 235 -7.76 20.35 10.58
N ASN A 236 -7.69 19.14 10.03
CA ASN A 236 -8.59 18.73 8.94
C ASN A 236 -10.04 18.63 9.43
N LEU A 237 -10.25 18.07 10.63
CA LEU A 237 -11.55 18.00 11.29
C LEU A 237 -12.13 19.39 11.53
N GLY A 238 -11.32 20.32 12.03
CA GLY A 238 -11.70 21.72 12.23
C GLY A 238 -12.14 22.38 10.93
N THR A 239 -11.39 22.17 9.84
CA THR A 239 -11.73 22.68 8.50
C THR A 239 -13.07 22.13 8.02
N ALA A 240 -13.33 20.83 8.22
CA ALA A 240 -14.58 20.20 7.81
C ALA A 240 -15.78 20.75 8.61
N TYR A 241 -15.65 20.90 9.94
CA TYR A 241 -16.68 21.52 10.77
C TYR A 241 -16.93 22.98 10.40
N SER A 242 -15.87 23.77 10.19
CA SER A 242 -15.98 25.18 9.79
C SER A 242 -16.74 25.31 8.47
N THR A 243 -16.45 24.42 7.51
CA THR A 243 -17.14 24.37 6.21
C THR A 243 -18.60 23.90 6.35
N LEU A 244 -18.87 22.99 7.29
CA LEU A 244 -20.23 22.51 7.56
C LEU A 244 -21.09 23.59 8.23
N ALA A 245 -20.48 24.47 9.03
CA ALA A 245 -21.16 25.60 9.66
C ALA A 245 -21.77 26.59 8.66
N GLU A 246 -21.19 26.69 7.45
CA GLU A 246 -21.75 27.48 6.35
C GLU A 246 -23.06 26.88 5.80
N VAL A 247 -23.29 25.60 6.06
CA VAL A 247 -24.41 24.83 5.50
C VAL A 247 -25.50 24.64 6.55
N ARG A 248 -25.13 24.33 7.80
CA ARG A 248 -26.07 23.95 8.86
C ARG A 248 -25.46 24.12 10.25
N ASP A 249 -26.33 24.29 11.26
CA ASP A 249 -25.99 24.26 12.70
C ASP A 249 -24.75 25.12 13.01
N LYS A 250 -24.71 26.34 12.44
CA LYS A 250 -23.54 27.23 12.38
C LYS A 250 -22.78 27.31 13.70
N GLU A 251 -23.46 27.70 14.78
CA GLU A 251 -22.85 27.88 16.10
C GLU A 251 -22.23 26.59 16.65
N ALA A 252 -22.95 25.47 16.55
CA ALA A 252 -22.46 24.18 17.04
C ALA A 252 -21.23 23.71 16.25
N ASN A 253 -21.27 23.82 14.93
CA ASN A 253 -20.17 23.42 14.06
C ASN A 253 -18.95 24.34 14.20
N LEU A 254 -19.14 25.66 14.35
CA LEU A 254 -18.02 26.57 14.62
C LEU A 254 -17.36 26.29 15.96
N LYS A 255 -18.15 25.95 17.00
CA LYS A 255 -17.60 25.53 18.29
C LYS A 255 -16.74 24.28 18.15
N SER A 256 -17.22 23.25 17.45
CA SER A 256 -16.43 22.04 17.18
C SER A 256 -15.19 22.32 16.34
N ALA A 257 -15.27 23.26 15.38
CA ALA A 257 -14.11 23.67 14.59
C ALA A 257 -13.03 24.32 15.47
N ILE A 258 -13.43 25.27 16.32
CA ILE A 258 -12.54 25.95 17.28
C ILE A 258 -11.87 24.94 18.20
N GLU A 259 -12.63 24.03 18.79
CA GLU A 259 -12.10 22.97 19.67
C GLU A 259 -11.05 22.11 18.95
N ALA A 260 -11.32 21.69 17.71
CA ALA A 260 -10.37 20.91 16.93
C ALA A 260 -9.08 21.70 16.59
N TYR A 261 -9.19 22.97 16.22
CA TYR A 261 -8.01 23.81 15.99
C TYR A 261 -7.19 24.03 17.26
N ASP A 262 -7.83 24.24 18.41
CA ASP A 262 -7.16 24.35 19.70
C ASP A 262 -6.40 23.06 20.05
N GLU A 263 -6.99 21.88 19.81
CA GLU A 263 -6.30 20.59 19.97
C GLU A 263 -5.07 20.47 19.06
N ALA A 264 -5.17 20.92 17.80
CA ALA A 264 -4.03 20.93 16.88
C ALA A 264 -2.91 21.87 17.35
N LEU A 265 -3.24 23.04 17.91
CA LEU A 265 -2.28 24.03 18.41
C LEU A 265 -1.56 23.60 19.70
N LYS A 266 -2.05 22.58 20.41
CA LYS A 266 -1.28 21.97 21.51
C LYS A 266 0.01 21.30 21.04
N ILE A 267 0.04 20.85 19.78
CA ILE A 267 1.20 20.19 19.17
C ILE A 267 1.92 21.11 18.21
N TYR A 268 1.19 21.79 17.32
CA TYR A 268 1.77 22.75 16.39
C TYR A 268 2.10 24.04 17.11
N THR A 269 3.16 24.02 17.92
CA THR A 269 3.70 25.20 18.60
C THR A 269 4.47 26.08 17.60
N GLU A 270 4.60 27.36 17.94
CA GLU A 270 5.35 28.32 17.12
C GLU A 270 6.85 27.99 17.05
N GLU A 271 7.39 27.35 18.09
CA GLU A 271 8.80 26.95 18.17
C GLU A 271 9.10 25.71 17.31
N GLU A 272 8.29 24.65 17.41
CA GLU A 272 8.56 23.38 16.73
C GLU A 272 7.98 23.34 15.30
N TYR A 273 6.83 23.97 15.07
CA TYR A 273 6.10 23.91 13.80
C TYR A 273 5.56 25.29 13.37
N PRO A 274 6.41 26.32 13.17
CA PRO A 274 5.97 27.70 12.94
C PRO A 274 5.00 27.86 11.77
N ILE A 275 5.23 27.15 10.66
CA ILE A 275 4.37 27.23 9.46
C ILE A 275 3.00 26.61 9.74
N LEU A 276 2.95 25.42 10.36
CA LEU A 276 1.68 24.75 10.67
C LEU A 276 0.92 25.51 11.76
N ASN A 277 1.62 26.03 12.78
CA ASN A 277 1.05 26.90 13.80
C ASN A 277 0.34 28.11 13.17
N GLN A 278 0.98 28.79 12.22
CA GLN A 278 0.41 29.95 11.54
C GLN A 278 -0.85 29.59 10.74
N ILE A 279 -0.82 28.47 10.00
CA ILE A 279 -1.98 28.00 9.23
C ILE A 279 -3.16 27.72 10.17
N VAL A 280 -2.94 26.96 11.24
CA VAL A 280 -4.02 26.61 12.18
C VAL A 280 -4.54 27.84 12.93
N LYS A 281 -3.66 28.77 13.36
CA LYS A 281 -4.08 30.04 13.97
C LYS A 281 -4.97 30.85 13.02
N SER A 282 -4.62 30.95 11.74
CA SER A 282 -5.44 31.66 10.76
C SER A 282 -6.83 31.02 10.60
N ASN A 283 -6.89 29.69 10.55
CA ASN A 283 -8.17 28.96 10.50
C ASN A 283 -9.01 29.19 11.76
N LEU A 284 -8.38 29.18 12.93
CA LEU A 284 -9.02 29.44 14.22
C LEU A 284 -9.57 30.88 14.29
N GLU A 285 -8.79 31.88 13.89
CA GLU A 285 -9.20 33.29 13.85
C GLU A 285 -10.43 33.47 12.94
N LEU A 286 -10.45 32.82 11.78
CA LEU A 286 -11.60 32.84 10.89
C LEU A 286 -12.84 32.25 11.56
N ALA A 287 -12.74 31.06 12.17
CA ALA A 287 -13.86 30.43 12.86
C ALA A 287 -14.37 31.27 14.04
N LEU A 288 -13.48 31.86 14.84
CA LEU A 288 -13.84 32.76 15.94
C LEU A 288 -14.60 33.99 15.45
N SER A 289 -14.13 34.61 14.35
CA SER A 289 -14.79 35.79 13.78
C SER A 289 -16.22 35.47 13.28
N GLN A 290 -16.43 34.27 12.73
CA GLN A 290 -17.73 33.81 12.25
C GLN A 290 -18.68 33.45 13.39
N ASN A 291 -18.15 33.00 14.54
CA ASN A 291 -18.95 32.60 15.69
C ASN A 291 -19.50 33.79 16.49
N GLN A 292 -18.90 34.98 16.32
CA GLN A 292 -19.34 36.22 16.96
C GLN A 292 -20.44 36.96 16.16
N GLN A 293 -20.81 36.46 14.98
CA GLN A 293 -21.82 37.02 14.05
C GLN A 293 -23.08 36.17 14.01
#